data_AF-A0A9D8NNF8-F1
#
_entry.id   AF-A0A9D8NNF8-F1
#
_cell.length_a   1.000
_cell.length_b   1.000
_cell.length_c   1.000
_cell.angle_alpha   90.00
_cell.angle_beta   90.00
_cell.angle_gamma   90.00
#
_symmetry.space_group_name_H-M   'P 1'
#
loop_
_entity.id
_entity.type
_entity.pdbx_description
1 polymer ?
#
loop_
_entity_poly.entity_id
_entity_poly.type
_entity_poly.pdbx_seq_one_letter_code
_entity_poly.pdbx_strand_id
1 'polypeptide(L)' 'MKWREITEDEVKNTIREPEKIEYSTKGRKNALKHINEKWIKVTFKEEDGIIIIITVMDKNK' A
#
# COMPACT_ATOMS: atom_id res chain seq x y z
N MET A 1 -9.14 -3.38 -11.75
CA MET A 1 -8.35 -2.37 -11.02
C MET A 1 -7.61 -1.53 -12.05
N LYS A 2 -7.77 -0.20 -12.06
CA LYS A 2 -6.94 0.68 -12.90
C LYS A 2 -5.57 0.79 -12.22
N TRP A 3 -4.64 -0.07 -12.60
CA TRP A 3 -3.26 0.00 -12.16
C TRP A 3 -2.63 1.26 -12.78
N ARG A 4 -2.36 2.27 -11.96
CA ARG A 4 -1.77 3.56 -12.39
C ARG A 4 -0.25 3.41 -12.60
N GLU A 5 0.15 2.42 -13.40
CA GLU A 5 1.57 2.06 -13.62
C GLU A 5 2.28 1.63 -12.32
N ILE A 6 1.54 1.10 -11.37
CA ILE A 6 2.08 0.51 -10.14
C ILE A 6 2.10 -1.00 -10.37
N THR A 7 3.24 -1.63 -10.16
CA THR A 7 3.40 -3.08 -10.32
C THR A 7 3.01 -3.83 -9.05
N GLU A 8 2.71 -5.11 -9.18
CA GLU A 8 2.46 -5.97 -8.00
C GLU A 8 3.67 -6.06 -7.08
N ASP A 9 4.89 -6.01 -7.63
CA ASP A 9 6.13 -6.04 -6.86
C ASP A 9 6.26 -4.80 -5.98
N GLU A 10 5.99 -3.61 -6.54
CA GLU A 10 5.98 -2.36 -5.78
C GLU A 10 4.96 -2.39 -4.65
N VAL A 11 3.78 -2.96 -4.88
CA VAL A 11 2.76 -3.13 -3.84
C VAL A 11 3.23 -4.07 -2.74
N LYS A 12 3.78 -5.24 -3.11
CA LYS A 12 4.33 -6.20 -2.14
C LYS A 12 5.47 -5.59 -1.34
N ASN A 13 6.37 -4.87 -2.00
CA ASN A 13 7.50 -4.19 -1.39
C ASN A 13 7.04 -3.11 -0.41
N THR A 14 6.02 -2.33 -0.79
CA THR A 14 5.40 -1.31 0.07
C THR A 14 4.77 -1.93 1.33
N ILE A 15 4.15 -3.11 1.24
CA ILE A 15 3.54 -3.78 2.40
C ILE A 15 4.59 -4.47 3.28
N ARG A 16 5.61 -5.11 2.69
CA ARG A 16 6.64 -5.87 3.43
C ARG A 16 7.64 -4.97 4.12
N GLU A 17 8.06 -3.89 3.47
CA GLU A 17 9.06 -2.96 3.96
C GLU A 17 8.57 -1.51 3.81
N PRO A 18 7.47 -1.13 4.48
CA PRO A 18 6.95 0.23 4.42
C PRO A 18 7.91 1.18 5.12
N GLU A 19 8.09 2.38 4.56
CA GLU A 19 8.75 3.47 5.27
C GLU A 19 7.87 4.04 6.37
N LYS A 20 6.56 4.00 6.17
CA LYS A 20 5.59 4.42 7.18
C LYS A 20 4.37 3.52 7.15
N ILE A 21 3.92 3.11 8.33
CA ILE A 21 2.61 2.49 8.51
C ILE A 21 1.71 3.46 9.28
N GLU A 22 0.56 3.78 8.72
CA GLU A 22 -0.48 4.55 9.38
C GLU A 22 -1.70 3.66 9.65
N TYR A 23 -2.08 3.56 10.92
CA TYR A 23 -3.31 2.87 11.30
C TYR A 23 -4.51 3.72 10.92
N SER A 24 -5.46 3.10 10.22
CA SER A 24 -6.70 3.72 9.77
C SER A 24 -7.89 3.10 10.51
N THR A 25 -9.06 3.69 10.36
CA THR A 25 -10.30 3.26 11.02
C THR A 25 -10.65 1.78 10.70
N LYS A 26 -11.14 1.05 11.72
CA LYS A 26 -11.62 -0.35 11.64
C LYS A 26 -10.59 -1.36 11.12
N GLY A 27 -9.38 -1.39 11.69
CA GLY A 27 -8.39 -2.46 11.42
C GLY A 27 -7.70 -2.37 10.05
N ARG A 28 -7.90 -1.27 9.32
CA ARG A 28 -7.19 -0.99 8.07
C ARG A 28 -5.84 -0.36 8.38
N LYS A 29 -4.82 -0.76 7.63
CA LYS A 29 -3.47 -0.20 7.70
C LYS A 29 -3.15 0.46 6.37
N ASN A 30 -2.46 1.58 6.41
CA ASN A 30 -1.90 2.24 5.24
C ASN A 30 -0.39 2.07 5.29
N ALA A 31 0.17 1.28 4.39
CA ALA A 31 1.60 1.27 4.13
C ALA A 31 1.94 2.38 3.13
N LEU A 32 2.95 3.18 3.45
CA LEU A 32 3.50 4.18 2.55
C LEU A 32 4.95 3.84 2.27
N LYS A 33 5.32 3.93 1.00
CA LYS A 33 6.69 3.79 0.55
C LYS A 33 6.93 4.71 -0.64
N HIS A 34 8.10 5.32 -0.64
CA HIS A 34 8.64 6.06 -1.74
C HIS A 34 9.43 5.09 -2.62
N ILE A 35 8.99 4.95 -3.88
CA ILE A 35 9.66 4.12 -4.88
C ILE A 35 9.95 5.00 -6.08
N ASN A 36 11.25 5.15 -6.40
CA ASN A 36 11.76 6.09 -7.41
C ASN A 36 11.32 7.54 -7.14
N GLU A 37 10.44 8.09 -7.97
CA GLU A 37 9.88 9.45 -7.86
C GLU A 37 8.38 9.42 -7.51
N LYS A 38 7.88 8.31 -6.97
CA LYS A 38 6.45 8.12 -6.67
C LYS A 38 6.26 7.76 -5.21
N TRP A 39 5.27 8.39 -4.58
CA TRP A 39 4.80 7.99 -3.25
C TRP A 39 3.67 6.99 -3.41
N ILE A 40 3.89 5.74 -3.03
CA ILE A 40 2.88 4.69 -3.10
C ILE A 40 2.25 4.56 -1.72
N LYS A 41 0.92 4.68 -1.66
CA LYS A 41 0.10 4.39 -0.50
C LYS A 41 -0.73 3.14 -0.78
N VAL A 42 -0.47 2.09 -0.02
CA VAL A 42 -1.25 0.85 -0.04
C VAL A 42 -2.11 0.79 1.21
N THR A 43 -3.42 0.87 1.04
CA THR A 43 -4.39 0.56 2.08
C THR A 43 -4.70 -0.93 2.04
N PHE A 44 -4.43 -1.63 3.13
CA PHE A 44 -4.70 -3.06 3.28
C PHE A 44 -5.35 -3.35 4.63
N LYS A 45 -5.98 -4.52 4.73
CA LYS A 45 -6.37 -5.10 6.01
C LYS A 45 -5.75 -6.49 6.13
N GLU A 46 -5.57 -6.93 7.35
CA GLU A 46 -5.08 -8.25 7.67
C GLU A 46 -6.21 -9.00 8.37
N GLU A 47 -6.64 -10.11 7.79
CA GLU A 47 -7.70 -10.98 8.33
C GLU A 47 -7.21 -12.42 8.21
N ASP A 48 -7.19 -13.16 9.32
CA ASP A 48 -6.81 -14.57 9.36
C ASP A 48 -5.45 -14.90 8.70
N GLY A 49 -4.48 -13.99 8.85
CA GLY A 49 -3.15 -14.13 8.24
C GLY A 49 -3.09 -13.82 6.74
N ILE A 50 -4.20 -13.41 6.14
CA ILE A 50 -4.31 -13.01 4.74
C ILE A 50 -4.28 -11.48 4.66
N ILE A 51 -3.41 -10.96 3.80
CA ILE A 51 -3.34 -9.52 3.51
C ILE A 51 -4.29 -9.22 2.35
N ILE A 52 -5.33 -8.45 2.63
CA ILE A 52 -6.32 -8.01 1.63
C ILE A 52 -6.03 -6.56 1.28
N ILE A 53 -5.58 -6.35 0.05
CA ILE A 53 -5.31 -5.01 -0.49
C ILE A 53 -6.65 -4.35 -0.86
N ILE A 54 -6.94 -3.22 -0.25
CA ILE A 54 -8.18 -2.47 -0.44
C ILE A 54 -7.98 -1.41 -1.52
N THR A 55 -6.88 -0.67 -1.47
CA THR A 55 -6.60 0.43 -2.40
C THR A 55 -5.11 0.65 -2.53
N VAL A 56 -4.66 0.96 -3.74
CA VAL A 56 -3.29 1.38 -4.05
C VAL A 56 -3.38 2.74 -4.73
N MET A 57 -2.66 3.73 -4.22
CA MET A 57 -2.68 5.09 -4.73
C MET A 57 -1.27 5.64 -4.86
N ASP A 58 -1.01 6.32 -5.97
CA ASP A 58 0.12 7.24 -6.10
C ASP A 58 -0.26 8.58 -5.42
N LYS A 59 0.58 9.08 -4.53
CA LYS A 59 0.39 10.32 -3.76
C LYS A 59 1.03 11.55 -4.44
N ASN A 60 1.83 11.36 -5.48
CA ASN A 60 2.47 12.43 -6.25
C ASN A 60 1.57 12.98 -7.37
N LYS A 61 0.35 12.45 -7.57
CA LYS A 61 -0.55 12.89 -8.64
C LYS A 61 -2.00 13.11 -8.18
#